data_AF-A0A928CG59-F1
#
_entry.id   AF-A0A928CG59-F1
#
_cell.length_a   1.000
_cell.length_b   1.000
_cell.length_c   1.000
_cell.angle_alpha   90.00
_cell.angle_beta   90.00
_cell.angle_gamma   90.00
#
_symmetry.space_group_name_H-M   'P 1'
#
loop_
_entity.id
_entity.type
_entity.pdbx_description
1 polymer ?
#
loop_
_entity_poly.entity_id
_entity_poly.type
_entity_poly.pdbx_seq_one_letter_code
_entity_poly.pdbx_strand_id
1 'polypeptide(L)'
;MKTKTLFIVVFSLLLCKDFNMVKAQERGGCDLCGPASGVSQNIVKGNYSATIGAGCEANGSYSLAVGNAAKSNASMTTAIGKYVRANATNSVIIGSGVSNSDTRALINSKPNSLIVGFNSTYPTLFVGPSSGYGTTGKVAIGNVTTPESKLHVKSDVNEDAGIILETSTSSKSSYLQFTDTNHKISYDKSTGMQIMSKNDNITLGSNIISMNAKVGINTTNDFTDNYDYALAVSGGVLTDKILIKEVTEWYDIVFEDDYSLMSLKQLEDYIGQNGHLPGMPSAEEVKSEGYNMVDIDGLLLKKIEELTLYTIELNRLFEEQQRTIEMLQSK
;
A
#
# COMPACT_ATOMS: atom_id res chain seq x y z
N MET A 1 -57.31 -68.15 8.90
CA MET A 1 -57.22 -66.93 9.73
C MET A 1 -56.63 -65.80 8.90
N LYS A 2 -57.50 -65.13 8.12
CA LYS A 2 -57.28 -63.80 7.57
C LYS A 2 -57.72 -62.77 8.62
N THR A 3 -57.46 -61.49 8.35
CA THR A 3 -57.99 -60.29 9.02
C THR A 3 -57.44 -59.99 10.43
N LYS A 4 -56.33 -59.25 10.48
CA LYS A 4 -56.09 -58.23 11.53
C LYS A 4 -55.04 -57.15 11.23
N THR A 5 -54.34 -57.17 10.08
CA THR A 5 -53.33 -56.14 9.75
C THR A 5 -53.84 -55.01 8.84
N LEU A 6 -55.11 -55.06 8.40
CA LEU A 6 -55.68 -54.11 7.43
C LEU A 6 -56.71 -53.14 8.06
N PHE A 7 -56.41 -52.59 9.25
CA PHE A 7 -57.34 -51.66 9.92
C PHE A 7 -56.72 -50.34 10.41
N ILE A 8 -55.41 -50.13 10.24
CA ILE A 8 -54.76 -48.88 10.66
C ILE A 8 -54.20 -48.06 9.48
N VAL A 9 -54.00 -48.66 8.29
CA VAL A 9 -53.36 -47.96 7.16
C VAL A 9 -54.36 -47.35 6.17
N VAL A 10 -55.63 -47.75 6.19
CA VAL A 10 -56.60 -47.34 5.14
C VAL A 10 -57.67 -46.34 5.62
N PHE A 11 -57.82 -46.09 6.93
CA PHE A 11 -58.98 -45.33 7.46
C PHE A 11 -58.73 -43.91 7.99
N SER A 12 -57.54 -43.33 7.83
CA SER A 12 -57.35 -41.87 8.07
C SER A 12 -56.77 -41.11 6.88
N LEU A 13 -56.71 -41.78 5.72
CA LEU A 13 -56.59 -41.17 4.40
C LEU A 13 -57.87 -40.44 3.93
N LEU A 14 -58.91 -40.33 4.78
CA LEU A 14 -60.21 -39.75 4.41
C LEU A 14 -60.69 -38.53 5.23
N LEU A 15 -59.93 -38.00 6.20
CA LEU A 15 -60.40 -36.86 7.02
C LEU A 15 -59.30 -35.84 7.37
N CYS A 16 -58.57 -35.35 6.36
CA CYS A 16 -57.79 -34.11 6.50
C CYS A 16 -57.74 -33.37 5.17
N LYS A 17 -58.74 -32.51 4.94
CA LYS A 17 -58.53 -31.30 4.14
C LYS A 17 -57.63 -30.38 4.97
N ASP A 18 -56.60 -29.84 4.34
CA ASP A 18 -55.74 -28.76 4.85
C ASP A 18 -54.59 -29.12 5.83
N PHE A 19 -53.75 -30.09 5.49
CA PHE A 19 -52.38 -30.14 6.05
C PHE A 19 -51.32 -30.43 4.99
N ASN A 20 -50.31 -29.54 4.90
CA ASN A 20 -49.09 -29.70 4.11
C ASN A 20 -48.43 -31.05 4.45
N MET A 21 -48.47 -32.00 3.52
CA MET A 21 -47.92 -33.34 3.74
C MET A 21 -46.39 -33.33 3.75
N VAL A 22 -45.79 -33.74 4.86
CA VAL A 22 -44.40 -34.20 4.89
C VAL A 22 -44.33 -35.57 4.22
N LYS A 23 -43.79 -35.65 3.00
CA LYS A 23 -43.48 -36.95 2.37
C LYS A 23 -42.08 -37.38 2.82
N ALA A 24 -42.00 -38.31 3.76
CA ALA A 24 -40.76 -39.00 4.09
C ALA A 24 -40.63 -40.27 3.24
N GLN A 25 -39.49 -40.45 2.55
CA GLN A 25 -39.17 -41.73 1.89
C GLN A 25 -38.43 -42.67 2.86
N GLU A 26 -38.76 -43.97 2.80
CA GLU A 26 -38.23 -45.03 3.67
C GLU A 26 -36.69 -45.18 3.63
N ARG A 27 -36.00 -44.58 2.65
CA ARG A 27 -34.54 -44.50 2.57
C ARG A 27 -34.02 -43.12 2.12
N GLY A 28 -34.49 -42.06 2.77
CA GLY A 28 -33.71 -40.83 2.90
C GLY A 28 -34.10 -39.71 1.94
N GLY A 29 -35.14 -38.98 2.30
CA GLY A 29 -35.51 -37.70 1.70
C GLY A 29 -36.74 -37.11 2.40
N CYS A 30 -36.74 -35.84 2.81
CA CYS A 30 -37.94 -35.16 3.30
C CYS A 30 -38.29 -33.91 2.49
N ASP A 31 -39.55 -33.83 2.07
CA ASP A 31 -40.16 -32.61 1.55
C ASP A 31 -41.03 -31.99 2.64
N LEU A 32 -40.59 -30.86 3.20
CA LEU A 32 -41.17 -30.32 4.44
C LEU A 32 -42.24 -29.24 4.22
N CYS A 33 -42.34 -28.67 3.02
CA CYS A 33 -43.38 -27.70 2.65
C CYS A 33 -43.37 -27.57 1.12
N GLY A 34 -44.44 -27.94 0.41
CA GLY A 34 -44.70 -27.58 -0.98
C GLY A 34 -46.02 -26.78 -1.09
N PRO A 35 -46.19 -25.88 -2.07
CA PRO A 35 -47.37 -25.00 -2.12
C PRO A 35 -48.67 -25.74 -2.43
N ALA A 36 -49.79 -25.21 -1.91
CA ALA A 36 -51.14 -25.65 -2.21
C ALA A 36 -51.53 -25.28 -3.67
N SER A 37 -51.36 -26.24 -4.59
CA SER A 37 -51.78 -26.20 -6.00
C SER A 37 -51.06 -25.18 -6.92
N GLY A 38 -50.75 -25.60 -8.15
CA GLY A 38 -50.36 -24.70 -9.26
C GLY A 38 -48.89 -24.27 -9.38
N VAL A 39 -48.00 -24.67 -8.45
CA VAL A 39 -46.56 -24.33 -8.48
C VAL A 39 -45.68 -25.57 -8.44
N SER A 40 -44.45 -25.48 -8.97
CA SER A 40 -43.48 -26.57 -9.05
C SER A 40 -43.27 -27.24 -7.69
N GLN A 41 -43.49 -28.56 -7.65
CA GLN A 41 -43.29 -29.40 -6.47
C GLN A 41 -41.79 -29.48 -6.13
N ASN A 42 -41.47 -29.67 -4.85
CA ASN A 42 -40.09 -30.00 -4.48
C ASN A 42 -39.75 -31.42 -4.92
N ILE A 43 -38.47 -31.66 -5.19
CA ILE A 43 -37.96 -32.94 -5.67
C ILE A 43 -36.79 -33.37 -4.78
N VAL A 44 -36.91 -34.54 -4.17
CA VAL A 44 -35.87 -35.15 -3.36
C VAL A 44 -35.44 -36.46 -4.02
N LYS A 45 -34.20 -36.56 -4.51
CA LYS A 45 -33.64 -37.77 -5.15
C LYS A 45 -32.43 -38.33 -4.40
N GLY A 46 -31.68 -37.50 -3.70
CA GLY A 46 -30.48 -37.91 -2.99
C GLY A 46 -30.78 -38.60 -1.67
N ASN A 47 -29.98 -39.60 -1.29
CA ASN A 47 -30.11 -40.24 0.02
C ASN A 47 -29.77 -39.25 1.14
N TYR A 48 -30.52 -39.26 2.24
CA TYR A 48 -30.31 -38.37 3.39
C TYR A 48 -30.38 -36.87 3.03
N SER A 49 -31.25 -36.52 2.08
CA SER A 49 -31.40 -35.14 1.62
C SER A 49 -32.72 -34.52 2.07
N ALA A 50 -32.86 -33.20 1.95
CA ALA A 50 -34.06 -32.49 2.34
C ALA A 50 -34.34 -31.29 1.44
N THR A 51 -35.63 -31.02 1.22
CA THR A 51 -36.10 -29.81 0.54
C THR A 51 -37.11 -29.05 1.37
N ILE A 52 -37.02 -27.72 1.36
CA ILE A 52 -37.96 -26.83 2.05
C ILE A 52 -38.30 -25.65 1.13
N GLY A 53 -39.58 -25.41 0.84
CA GLY A 53 -40.03 -24.25 0.07
C GLY A 53 -40.73 -24.59 -1.24
N ALA A 54 -40.48 -23.89 -2.34
CA ALA A 54 -41.24 -24.09 -3.58
C ALA A 54 -40.31 -24.38 -4.77
N GLY A 55 -40.51 -25.51 -5.44
CA GLY A 55 -39.77 -25.92 -6.64
C GLY A 55 -38.30 -26.24 -6.38
N CYS A 56 -37.93 -26.56 -5.13
CA CYS A 56 -36.56 -26.90 -4.76
C CYS A 56 -36.20 -28.33 -5.18
N GLU A 57 -34.94 -28.58 -5.49
CA GLU A 57 -34.43 -29.91 -5.86
C GLU A 57 -33.23 -30.30 -5.01
N ALA A 58 -33.29 -31.45 -4.35
CA ALA A 58 -32.16 -32.07 -3.67
C ALA A 58 -31.78 -33.37 -4.41
N ASN A 59 -30.91 -33.24 -5.41
CA ASN A 59 -30.53 -34.33 -6.31
C ASN A 59 -29.35 -35.17 -5.77
N GLY A 60 -28.44 -34.57 -4.99
CA GLY A 60 -27.28 -35.27 -4.44
C GLY A 60 -27.49 -35.87 -3.05
N SER A 61 -26.74 -36.89 -2.69
CA SER A 61 -26.78 -37.48 -1.34
C SER A 61 -26.29 -36.47 -0.28
N TYR A 62 -26.86 -36.49 0.92
CA TYR A 62 -26.55 -35.56 2.01
C TYR A 62 -26.73 -34.09 1.62
N SER A 63 -27.71 -33.79 0.77
CA SER A 63 -27.91 -32.44 0.25
C SER A 63 -29.13 -31.74 0.82
N LEU A 64 -29.09 -30.41 0.85
CA LEU A 64 -30.16 -29.57 1.37
C LEU A 64 -30.50 -28.48 0.37
N ALA A 65 -31.78 -28.31 0.01
CA ALA A 65 -32.25 -27.20 -0.81
C ALA A 65 -33.41 -26.46 -0.14
N VAL A 66 -33.24 -25.16 0.09
CA VAL A 66 -34.19 -24.32 0.83
C VAL A 66 -34.51 -23.05 0.05
N GLY A 67 -35.80 -22.71 -0.10
CA GLY A 67 -36.25 -21.44 -0.66
C GLY A 67 -37.14 -21.57 -1.89
N ASN A 68 -36.83 -20.86 -2.98
CA ASN A 68 -37.63 -20.84 -4.21
C ASN A 68 -36.79 -21.25 -5.41
N ALA A 69 -37.05 -22.45 -5.94
CA ALA A 69 -36.28 -23.05 -7.02
C ALA A 69 -34.76 -23.08 -6.74
N ALA A 70 -34.40 -23.42 -5.51
CA ALA A 70 -33.03 -23.74 -5.12
C ALA A 70 -32.71 -25.18 -5.50
N LYS A 71 -31.51 -25.43 -6.06
CA LYS A 71 -31.09 -26.77 -6.49
C LYS A 71 -29.77 -27.16 -5.85
N SER A 72 -29.77 -28.32 -5.21
CA SER A 72 -28.61 -29.00 -4.67
C SER A 72 -28.31 -30.22 -5.54
N ASN A 73 -27.38 -30.06 -6.48
CA ASN A 73 -27.17 -31.00 -7.58
C ASN A 73 -26.08 -32.05 -7.33
N ALA A 74 -25.17 -31.81 -6.39
CA ALA A 74 -24.07 -32.71 -6.06
C ALA A 74 -24.17 -33.24 -4.62
N SER A 75 -23.31 -34.20 -4.26
CA SER A 75 -23.29 -34.75 -2.90
C SER A 75 -22.81 -33.70 -1.88
N MET A 76 -23.35 -33.75 -0.67
CA MET A 76 -22.99 -32.86 0.44
C MET A 76 -23.19 -31.37 0.13
N THR A 77 -24.14 -31.01 -0.75
CA THR A 77 -24.38 -29.61 -1.10
C THR A 77 -25.48 -28.96 -0.30
N THR A 78 -25.35 -27.66 -0.08
CA THR A 78 -26.38 -26.84 0.55
C THR A 78 -26.71 -25.64 -0.33
N ALA A 79 -27.96 -25.53 -0.76
CA ALA A 79 -28.46 -24.44 -1.59
C ALA A 79 -29.59 -23.71 -0.87
N ILE A 80 -29.39 -22.43 -0.55
CA ILE A 80 -30.34 -21.62 0.22
C ILE A 80 -30.67 -20.34 -0.53
N GLY A 81 -31.95 -20.13 -0.82
CA GLY A 81 -32.48 -18.88 -1.37
C GLY A 81 -33.26 -19.07 -2.67
N LYS A 82 -33.14 -18.14 -3.61
CA LYS A 82 -33.99 -18.07 -4.81
C LYS A 82 -33.16 -18.25 -6.08
N TYR A 83 -33.50 -19.23 -6.92
CA TYR A 83 -32.78 -19.47 -8.19
C TYR A 83 -31.27 -19.71 -8.02
N VAL A 84 -30.90 -20.46 -6.98
CA VAL A 84 -29.50 -20.80 -6.66
C VAL A 84 -29.22 -22.27 -6.99
N ARG A 85 -27.97 -22.59 -7.37
CA ARG A 85 -27.56 -23.95 -7.74
C ARG A 85 -26.22 -24.31 -7.10
N ALA A 86 -26.19 -25.34 -6.27
CA ALA A 86 -24.95 -25.95 -5.78
C ALA A 86 -24.61 -27.18 -6.63
N ASN A 87 -23.63 -27.02 -7.52
CA ASN A 87 -23.30 -28.01 -8.58
C ASN A 87 -22.02 -28.81 -8.29
N ALA A 88 -21.30 -28.52 -7.21
CA ALA A 88 -20.06 -29.21 -6.86
C ALA A 88 -20.14 -29.86 -5.48
N THR A 89 -19.44 -30.97 -5.27
CA THR A 89 -19.43 -31.68 -3.98
C THR A 89 -19.01 -30.76 -2.83
N ASN A 90 -19.71 -30.84 -1.70
CA ASN A 90 -19.43 -30.04 -0.50
C ASN A 90 -19.43 -28.52 -0.78
N SER A 91 -20.23 -28.07 -1.75
CA SER A 91 -20.42 -26.65 -2.04
C SER A 91 -21.66 -26.10 -1.36
N VAL A 92 -21.55 -24.85 -0.90
CA VAL A 92 -22.63 -24.10 -0.27
C VAL A 92 -22.92 -22.87 -1.11
N ILE A 93 -24.19 -22.56 -1.32
CA ILE A 93 -24.62 -21.35 -2.00
C ILE A 93 -25.78 -20.69 -1.26
N ILE A 94 -25.68 -19.38 -1.07
CA ILE A 94 -26.68 -18.58 -0.38
C ILE A 94 -27.01 -17.32 -1.19
N GLY A 95 -28.31 -17.06 -1.39
CA GLY A 95 -28.80 -15.77 -1.85
C GLY A 95 -29.78 -15.88 -3.02
N SER A 96 -29.63 -15.04 -4.04
CA SER A 96 -30.59 -15.01 -5.16
C SER A 96 -29.95 -14.84 -6.53
N GLY A 97 -30.32 -15.75 -7.44
CA GLY A 97 -30.10 -15.57 -8.88
C GLY A 97 -31.11 -14.61 -9.49
N VAL A 98 -30.87 -14.22 -10.74
CA VAL A 98 -31.73 -13.28 -11.48
C VAL A 98 -33.01 -13.97 -11.98
N SER A 99 -32.91 -15.23 -12.42
CA SER A 99 -34.09 -16.01 -12.81
C SER A 99 -33.85 -17.52 -12.71
N ASN A 100 -34.91 -18.33 -12.82
CA ASN A 100 -34.83 -19.80 -12.71
C ASN A 100 -34.18 -20.51 -13.93
N SER A 101 -33.51 -19.80 -14.84
CA SER A 101 -32.73 -20.45 -15.90
C SER A 101 -31.30 -20.73 -15.43
N ASP A 102 -30.69 -21.82 -15.91
CA ASP A 102 -29.30 -22.15 -15.54
C ASP A 102 -28.32 -21.06 -15.96
N THR A 103 -28.62 -20.30 -17.02
CA THR A 103 -27.82 -19.16 -17.49
C THR A 103 -27.93 -17.91 -16.63
N ARG A 104 -28.97 -17.81 -15.78
CA ARG A 104 -29.27 -16.59 -14.99
C ARG A 104 -29.43 -16.86 -13.50
N ALA A 105 -29.03 -18.05 -13.09
CA ALA A 105 -28.97 -18.46 -11.71
C ALA A 105 -27.64 -18.06 -11.09
N LEU A 106 -27.63 -17.95 -9.76
CA LEU A 106 -26.36 -17.95 -9.05
C LEU A 106 -25.91 -19.41 -8.90
N ILE A 107 -24.69 -19.70 -9.32
CA ILE A 107 -24.18 -21.08 -9.37
C ILE A 107 -22.88 -21.20 -8.60
N ASN A 108 -22.82 -22.18 -7.71
CA ASN A 108 -21.57 -22.65 -7.12
C ASN A 108 -21.14 -23.97 -7.77
N SER A 109 -20.15 -23.86 -8.66
CA SER A 109 -19.51 -25.00 -9.34
C SER A 109 -18.11 -25.29 -8.78
N LYS A 110 -17.78 -24.78 -7.59
CA LYS A 110 -16.47 -25.01 -6.95
C LYS A 110 -16.63 -25.96 -5.75
N PRO A 111 -15.94 -27.12 -5.72
CA PRO A 111 -16.00 -28.02 -4.58
C PRO A 111 -15.49 -27.35 -3.30
N ASN A 112 -15.99 -27.78 -2.14
CA ASN A 112 -15.51 -27.32 -0.83
C ASN A 112 -15.49 -25.77 -0.69
N SER A 113 -16.54 -25.10 -1.14
CA SER A 113 -16.58 -23.65 -1.20
C SER A 113 -17.94 -23.08 -0.80
N LEU A 114 -17.96 -21.80 -0.44
CA LEU A 114 -19.18 -21.03 -0.24
C LEU A 114 -19.26 -19.90 -1.26
N ILE A 115 -20.43 -19.72 -1.86
CA ILE A 115 -20.78 -18.54 -2.64
C ILE A 115 -21.97 -17.84 -1.99
N VAL A 116 -21.87 -16.52 -1.86
CA VAL A 116 -23.00 -15.65 -1.51
C VAL A 116 -23.17 -14.58 -2.57
N GLY A 117 -24.40 -14.33 -2.99
CA GLY A 117 -24.72 -13.29 -3.95
C GLY A 117 -26.23 -13.08 -4.05
N PHE A 118 -26.65 -11.85 -4.32
CA PHE A 118 -28.07 -11.50 -4.40
C PHE A 118 -28.36 -10.79 -5.72
N ASN A 119 -29.45 -11.19 -6.36
CA ASN A 119 -29.87 -10.75 -7.68
C ASN A 119 -28.72 -10.76 -8.71
N SER A 120 -27.90 -11.81 -8.71
CA SER A 120 -26.70 -11.90 -9.55
C SER A 120 -26.50 -13.31 -10.10
N THR A 121 -25.79 -13.39 -11.22
CA THR A 121 -25.28 -14.66 -11.78
C THR A 121 -23.84 -14.94 -11.33
N TYR A 122 -23.20 -13.96 -10.71
CA TYR A 122 -21.83 -14.02 -10.22
C TYR A 122 -21.79 -13.98 -8.69
N PRO A 123 -20.78 -14.63 -8.06
CA PRO A 123 -20.57 -14.52 -6.64
C PRO A 123 -20.24 -13.08 -6.26
N THR A 124 -20.95 -12.54 -5.26
CA THR A 124 -20.53 -11.32 -4.58
C THR A 124 -19.46 -11.64 -3.55
N LEU A 125 -19.61 -12.75 -2.81
CA LEU A 125 -18.64 -13.28 -1.87
C LEU A 125 -18.33 -14.74 -2.25
N PHE A 126 -17.04 -15.06 -2.28
CA PHE A 126 -16.55 -16.42 -2.43
C PHE A 126 -15.63 -16.77 -1.27
N VAL A 127 -15.84 -17.94 -0.67
CA VAL A 127 -14.90 -18.55 0.27
C VAL A 127 -14.43 -19.86 -0.34
N GLY A 128 -13.15 -19.92 -0.68
CA GLY A 128 -12.53 -21.08 -1.30
C GLY A 128 -12.03 -22.11 -0.28
N PRO A 129 -11.74 -23.33 -0.75
CA PRO A 129 -11.14 -24.36 0.10
C PRO A 129 -9.77 -23.94 0.61
N SER A 130 -9.35 -24.59 1.69
CA SER A 130 -7.95 -24.59 2.13
C SER A 130 -7.20 -25.79 1.55
N SER A 131 -5.89 -25.87 1.80
CA SER A 131 -5.04 -26.98 1.34
C SER A 131 -5.01 -28.16 2.33
N GLY A 132 -5.89 -28.17 3.34
CA GLY A 132 -5.98 -29.24 4.35
C GLY A 132 -5.68 -28.77 5.79
N TYR A 133 -5.27 -29.72 6.65
CA TYR A 133 -5.10 -29.51 8.09
C TYR A 133 -4.21 -28.29 8.41
N GLY A 134 -4.68 -27.41 9.29
CA GLY A 134 -3.95 -26.22 9.73
C GLY A 134 -3.93 -25.05 8.75
N THR A 135 -4.59 -25.14 7.59
CA THR A 135 -4.61 -24.06 6.59
C THR A 135 -5.99 -23.41 6.46
N THR A 136 -6.02 -22.11 6.13
CA THR A 136 -7.25 -21.39 5.81
C THR A 136 -7.39 -21.17 4.31
N GLY A 137 -8.64 -21.12 3.84
CA GLY A 137 -8.95 -20.77 2.46
C GLY A 137 -8.62 -19.32 2.12
N LYS A 138 -9.08 -18.89 0.96
CA LYS A 138 -9.04 -17.50 0.53
C LYS A 138 -10.46 -16.97 0.37
N VAL A 139 -10.62 -15.68 0.60
CA VAL A 139 -11.88 -14.97 0.43
C VAL A 139 -11.75 -14.03 -0.76
N ALA A 140 -12.81 -13.93 -1.56
CA ALA A 140 -12.92 -12.88 -2.55
C ALA A 140 -14.25 -12.16 -2.50
N ILE A 141 -14.20 -10.89 -2.87
CA ILE A 141 -15.35 -10.01 -3.07
C ILE A 141 -15.37 -9.55 -4.53
N GLY A 142 -16.52 -9.71 -5.17
CA GLY A 142 -16.71 -9.50 -6.61
C GLY A 142 -16.17 -10.66 -7.44
N ASN A 143 -16.75 -10.87 -8.62
CA ASN A 143 -16.77 -12.12 -9.38
C ASN A 143 -15.41 -12.84 -9.55
N VAL A 144 -15.01 -13.59 -8.51
CA VAL A 144 -13.73 -14.28 -8.39
C VAL A 144 -13.95 -15.59 -7.66
N THR A 145 -13.66 -16.70 -8.35
CA THR A 145 -13.75 -18.06 -7.77
C THR A 145 -12.39 -18.73 -7.61
N THR A 146 -11.32 -18.00 -7.91
CA THR A 146 -9.91 -18.40 -7.74
C THR A 146 -9.11 -17.22 -7.20
N PRO A 147 -9.24 -16.86 -5.91
CA PRO A 147 -8.60 -15.68 -5.34
C PRO A 147 -7.06 -15.79 -5.36
N GLU A 148 -6.37 -14.70 -5.62
CA GLU A 148 -4.91 -14.67 -5.73
C GLU A 148 -4.25 -14.41 -4.37
N SER A 149 -4.87 -13.57 -3.55
CA SER A 149 -4.47 -13.22 -2.18
C SER A 149 -5.46 -13.78 -1.15
N LYS A 150 -5.13 -13.65 0.15
CA LYS A 150 -6.05 -14.04 1.25
C LYS A 150 -7.39 -13.31 1.17
N LEU A 151 -7.35 -12.04 0.78
CA LEU A 151 -8.51 -11.24 0.41
C LEU A 151 -8.28 -10.68 -1.01
N HIS A 152 -9.05 -11.15 -1.98
CA HIS A 152 -9.05 -10.61 -3.35
C HIS A 152 -10.33 -9.81 -3.56
N VAL A 153 -10.22 -8.49 -3.75
CA VAL A 153 -11.35 -7.64 -4.14
C VAL A 153 -11.20 -7.34 -5.63
N LYS A 154 -12.23 -7.69 -6.41
CA LYS A 154 -12.30 -7.41 -7.84
C LYS A 154 -13.60 -6.67 -8.12
N SER A 155 -13.52 -5.55 -8.80
CA SER A 155 -14.69 -4.82 -9.24
C SER A 155 -15.30 -5.42 -10.51
N ASP A 156 -16.57 -5.11 -10.75
CA ASP A 156 -17.18 -5.33 -12.05
C ASP A 156 -16.71 -4.27 -13.05
N VAL A 157 -17.16 -4.40 -14.30
CA VAL A 157 -16.79 -3.46 -15.36
C VAL A 157 -17.33 -2.07 -15.01
N ASN A 158 -16.46 -1.05 -15.08
CA ASN A 158 -16.75 0.35 -14.72
C ASN A 158 -16.95 0.60 -13.21
N GLU A 159 -16.37 -0.24 -12.35
CA GLU A 159 -16.34 -0.03 -10.91
C GLU A 159 -14.90 -0.06 -10.37
N ASP A 160 -14.65 0.64 -9.26
CA ASP A 160 -13.37 0.61 -8.56
C ASP A 160 -13.30 -0.54 -7.55
N ALA A 161 -12.16 -1.23 -7.50
CA ALA A 161 -11.89 -2.29 -6.52
C ALA A 161 -11.27 -1.71 -5.24
N GLY A 162 -12.08 -0.98 -4.45
CA GLY A 162 -11.64 -0.27 -3.25
C GLY A 162 -11.99 -0.95 -1.93
N ILE A 163 -11.25 -0.61 -0.86
CA ILE A 163 -11.60 -0.91 0.54
C ILE A 163 -11.78 0.43 1.27
N ILE A 164 -13.00 0.73 1.72
CA ILE A 164 -13.33 1.94 2.49
C ILE A 164 -13.40 1.60 3.99
N LEU A 165 -12.72 2.38 4.84
CA LEU A 165 -12.78 2.26 6.29
C LEU A 165 -13.27 3.59 6.89
N GLU A 166 -14.50 3.63 7.43
CA GLU A 166 -15.17 4.84 7.94
C GLU A 166 -15.50 4.72 9.43
N THR A 167 -15.43 5.84 10.18
CA THR A 167 -15.87 5.93 11.58
C THR A 167 -17.10 6.83 11.72
N SER A 168 -18.02 6.49 12.62
CA SER A 168 -19.29 7.23 12.81
C SER A 168 -19.18 8.51 13.66
N THR A 169 -18.01 8.78 14.24
CA THR A 169 -17.75 9.95 15.08
C THR A 169 -16.34 10.49 14.84
N SER A 170 -16.18 11.81 14.94
CA SER A 170 -14.92 12.51 14.69
C SER A 170 -13.80 12.21 15.71
N SER A 171 -14.08 11.43 16.76
CA SER A 171 -13.14 11.11 17.83
C SER A 171 -12.48 9.72 17.70
N LYS A 172 -12.65 9.03 16.56
CA LYS A 172 -12.14 7.67 16.32
C LYS A 172 -11.43 7.55 14.97
N SER A 173 -10.41 6.68 14.92
CA SER A 173 -9.62 6.39 13.72
C SER A 173 -10.07 5.10 13.05
N SER A 174 -10.13 5.11 11.72
CA SER A 174 -10.13 3.90 10.89
C SER A 174 -8.71 3.64 10.40
N TYR A 175 -8.31 2.38 10.35
CA TYR A 175 -6.96 2.01 9.94
C TYR A 175 -6.97 0.61 9.36
N LEU A 176 -6.20 0.43 8.29
CA LEU A 176 -5.74 -0.90 7.93
C LEU A 176 -4.63 -1.19 8.92
N GLN A 177 -5.01 -1.81 10.05
CA GLN A 177 -4.01 -2.31 10.96
C GLN A 177 -3.28 -3.40 10.24
N PHE A 178 -1.99 -3.30 10.29
CA PHE A 178 -1.22 -4.48 10.17
C PHE A 178 -0.39 -4.58 11.44
N THR A 179 -0.46 -5.75 12.04
CA THR A 179 -0.11 -6.00 13.42
C THR A 179 1.30 -6.59 13.48
N ASP A 180 2.28 -6.08 12.71
CA ASP A 180 2.88 -4.75 12.95
C ASP A 180 3.60 -4.11 11.75
N THR A 181 2.87 -3.72 10.72
CA THR A 181 3.44 -3.07 9.52
C THR A 181 3.99 -1.66 9.74
N ASN A 182 4.95 -1.44 10.62
CA ASN A 182 5.52 -0.11 10.70
C ASN A 182 5.91 0.45 9.31
N HIS A 183 6.29 -0.26 8.25
CA HIS A 183 6.17 -1.58 7.62
C HIS A 183 5.01 -1.77 6.61
N LYS A 184 4.58 -0.74 5.85
CA LYS A 184 3.75 -0.98 4.63
C LYS A 184 4.60 -1.54 3.50
N ILE A 185 4.06 -2.45 2.68
CA ILE A 185 4.72 -3.01 1.49
C ILE A 185 3.75 -2.98 0.31
N SER A 186 4.16 -2.33 -0.78
CA SER A 186 3.46 -2.28 -2.07
C SER A 186 4.35 -2.81 -3.20
N TYR A 187 3.74 -3.26 -4.30
CA TYR A 187 4.41 -3.62 -5.55
C TYR A 187 4.00 -2.65 -6.64
N ASP A 188 4.98 -2.13 -7.39
CA ASP A 188 4.77 -1.32 -8.58
C ASP A 188 5.65 -1.85 -9.73
N LYS A 189 5.03 -2.06 -10.89
CA LYS A 189 5.69 -2.70 -12.06
C LYS A 189 6.72 -1.80 -12.75
N SER A 190 6.76 -0.52 -12.39
CA SER A 190 7.53 0.57 -13.01
C SER A 190 8.59 1.18 -12.08
N THR A 191 8.38 1.11 -10.77
CA THR A 191 9.21 1.71 -9.71
C THR A 191 9.74 0.66 -8.76
N GLY A 192 9.33 -0.61 -8.93
CA GLY A 192 9.64 -1.68 -7.99
C GLY A 192 8.75 -1.57 -6.77
N MET A 193 9.22 -2.05 -5.63
CA MET A 193 8.40 -2.10 -4.41
C MET A 193 8.64 -0.88 -3.52
N GLN A 194 7.61 -0.41 -2.81
CA GLN A 194 7.70 0.71 -1.86
C GLN A 194 7.52 0.25 -0.41
N ILE A 195 8.18 0.94 0.54
CA ILE A 195 8.32 0.49 1.94
C ILE A 195 8.22 1.65 2.95
N MET A 196 7.40 1.48 3.99
CA MET A 196 7.36 2.35 5.18
C MET A 196 7.96 1.64 6.41
N SER A 197 8.37 2.33 7.50
CA SER A 197 8.83 1.81 8.82
C SER A 197 8.78 2.84 9.99
N LYS A 198 8.93 2.38 11.23
CA LYS A 198 9.03 3.15 12.49
C LYS A 198 10.50 3.10 12.98
N ASN A 199 11.01 4.23 13.51
CA ASN A 199 12.39 4.79 13.43
C ASN A 199 12.58 5.73 12.22
N ASP A 200 11.50 6.37 11.81
CA ASP A 200 11.45 7.48 10.85
C ASP A 200 12.04 7.16 9.48
N ASN A 201 11.64 5.96 9.05
CA ASN A 201 11.60 5.52 7.67
C ASN A 201 10.15 5.73 7.17
N ILE A 202 9.85 6.94 6.69
CA ILE A 202 8.59 7.44 6.11
C ILE A 202 7.62 8.13 7.10
N THR A 203 7.76 9.46 7.08
CA THR A 203 7.01 10.51 7.77
C THR A 203 5.98 11.19 6.86
N LEU A 204 4.80 11.54 7.40
CA LEU A 204 3.79 12.41 6.74
C LEU A 204 3.03 13.30 7.75
N GLY A 205 3.52 14.53 7.99
CA GLY A 205 2.78 15.64 8.65
C GLY A 205 3.60 16.86 9.13
N SER A 206 3.09 18.08 8.90
CA SER A 206 3.64 19.44 9.17
C SER A 206 4.71 19.99 8.20
N ASN A 207 4.50 19.88 6.88
CA ASN A 207 5.41 20.41 5.83
C ASN A 207 6.87 19.93 5.90
N ILE A 208 7.16 18.91 6.72
CA ILE A 208 8.50 18.39 6.93
C ILE A 208 8.50 16.91 6.53
N ILE A 209 9.39 16.57 5.59
CA ILE A 209 9.81 15.20 5.36
C ILE A 209 10.95 14.95 6.35
N SER A 210 10.62 14.39 7.52
CA SER A 210 11.63 13.98 8.49
C SER A 210 12.21 12.66 8.01
N MET A 211 13.47 12.67 7.62
CA MET A 211 14.21 11.46 7.27
C MET A 211 15.37 11.38 8.24
N ASN A 212 15.39 10.36 9.09
CA ASN A 212 16.55 10.05 9.93
C ASN A 212 17.61 9.23 9.14
N ALA A 213 17.51 9.25 7.81
CA ALA A 213 18.37 8.54 6.86
C ALA A 213 18.91 9.52 5.81
N LYS A 214 20.01 9.16 5.15
CA LYS A 214 20.59 9.96 4.05
C LYS A 214 19.62 10.03 2.87
N VAL A 215 19.54 11.19 2.22
CA VAL A 215 18.68 11.45 1.06
C VAL A 215 19.50 11.55 -0.21
N GLY A 216 19.23 10.66 -1.16
CA GLY A 216 19.80 10.71 -2.50
C GLY A 216 18.78 11.18 -3.53
N ILE A 217 19.06 12.29 -4.23
CA ILE A 217 18.26 12.79 -5.35
C ILE A 217 19.00 12.59 -6.67
N ASN A 218 18.42 11.80 -7.58
CA ASN A 218 18.97 11.48 -8.90
C ASN A 218 20.38 10.85 -8.85
N THR A 219 20.69 10.22 -7.73
CA THR A 219 21.97 9.56 -7.47
C THR A 219 21.80 8.04 -7.53
N THR A 220 22.85 7.34 -7.91
CA THR A 220 22.98 5.89 -7.76
C THR A 220 23.44 5.56 -6.33
N ASN A 221 23.06 4.42 -5.77
CA ASN A 221 23.20 4.07 -4.35
C ASN A 221 24.62 4.19 -3.71
N ASP A 222 25.67 4.52 -4.45
CA ASP A 222 27.08 4.66 -3.99
C ASP A 222 27.35 5.86 -3.06
N PHE A 223 26.35 6.70 -2.76
CA PHE A 223 26.54 7.88 -1.91
C PHE A 223 26.42 7.57 -0.41
N THR A 224 26.14 6.33 -0.02
CA THR A 224 25.98 5.94 1.38
C THR A 224 27.30 5.68 2.10
N ASP A 225 28.36 5.30 1.38
CA ASP A 225 29.48 4.58 1.98
C ASP A 225 30.74 5.41 2.25
N ASN A 226 30.85 6.66 1.77
CA ASN A 226 32.08 7.47 1.95
C ASN A 226 31.87 8.96 2.26
N TYR A 227 30.62 9.41 2.41
CA TYR A 227 30.33 10.82 2.66
C TYR A 227 29.46 10.99 3.90
N ASP A 228 29.89 11.83 4.84
CA ASP A 228 29.11 12.18 6.04
C ASP A 228 28.08 13.30 5.76
N TYR A 229 27.42 13.23 4.60
CA TYR A 229 26.40 14.19 4.19
C TYR A 229 25.00 13.58 4.33
N ALA A 230 24.06 14.39 4.85
CA ALA A 230 22.66 14.02 4.95
C ALA A 230 21.91 14.10 3.60
N LEU A 231 22.40 14.90 2.65
CA LEU A 231 21.77 15.15 1.34
C LEU A 231 22.80 15.11 0.21
N ALA A 232 22.54 14.27 -0.80
CA ALA A 232 23.32 14.19 -2.04
C ALA A 232 22.41 14.43 -3.25
N VAL A 233 22.82 15.33 -4.15
CA VAL A 233 22.01 15.72 -5.31
C VAL A 233 22.84 15.68 -6.59
N SER A 234 22.47 14.80 -7.51
CA SER A 234 23.03 14.77 -8.87
C SER A 234 22.18 15.61 -9.82
N GLY A 235 22.81 16.54 -10.54
CA GLY A 235 22.10 17.50 -11.41
C GLY A 235 21.88 18.88 -10.78
N GLY A 236 22.43 19.12 -9.58
CA GLY A 236 22.44 20.42 -8.92
C GLY A 236 21.18 20.75 -8.12
N VAL A 237 21.23 21.87 -7.40
CA VAL A 237 20.14 22.39 -6.57
C VAL A 237 19.72 23.75 -7.10
N LEU A 238 18.49 23.88 -7.59
CA LEU A 238 17.88 25.17 -7.88
C LEU A 238 17.19 25.67 -6.61
N THR A 239 17.64 26.80 -6.07
CA THR A 239 17.10 27.38 -4.84
C THR A 239 17.19 28.91 -4.88
N ASP A 240 16.27 29.60 -4.22
CA ASP A 240 16.32 31.04 -4.06
C ASP A 240 17.42 31.48 -3.08
N LYS A 241 17.63 30.68 -2.03
CA LYS A 241 18.54 31.00 -0.92
C LYS A 241 19.15 29.75 -0.30
N ILE A 242 20.40 29.87 0.11
CA ILE A 242 21.12 28.92 0.96
C ILE A 242 21.53 29.69 2.22
N LEU A 243 21.26 29.13 3.40
CA LEU A 243 21.71 29.68 4.67
C LEU A 243 22.57 28.62 5.35
N ILE A 244 23.84 28.93 5.57
CA ILE A 244 24.76 28.10 6.33
C ILE A 244 24.90 28.73 7.72
N LYS A 245 24.66 27.95 8.76
CA LYS A 245 24.73 28.40 10.17
C LYS A 245 25.91 27.74 10.86
N GLU A 246 26.25 28.27 12.05
CA GLU A 246 27.27 27.69 12.94
C GLU A 246 28.68 27.67 12.33
N VAL A 247 28.98 28.63 11.45
CA VAL A 247 30.33 28.88 10.96
C VAL A 247 31.22 29.30 12.13
N THR A 248 32.23 28.50 12.45
CA THR A 248 33.10 28.70 13.63
C THR A 248 34.29 29.61 13.35
N GLU A 249 34.74 29.70 12.11
CA GLU A 249 35.87 30.54 11.69
C GLU A 249 35.34 31.72 10.87
N TRP A 250 35.45 32.92 11.43
CA TRP A 250 35.14 34.17 10.75
C TRP A 250 36.39 35.04 10.76
N TYR A 251 36.82 35.51 9.59
CA TYR A 251 38.22 35.87 9.32
C TYR A 251 38.65 37.30 9.69
N ASP A 252 38.00 37.96 10.66
CA ASP A 252 38.36 39.33 11.11
C ASP A 252 39.74 39.43 11.78
N ILE A 253 40.41 38.30 12.05
CA ILE A 253 41.71 38.20 12.73
C ILE A 253 42.83 38.98 12.03
N VAL A 254 42.69 39.25 10.74
CA VAL A 254 43.70 40.00 9.97
C VAL A 254 43.87 41.45 10.42
N PHE A 255 42.91 42.00 11.16
CA PHE A 255 42.98 43.34 11.75
C PHE A 255 43.55 43.36 13.18
N GLU A 256 43.91 42.20 13.74
CA GLU A 256 44.53 42.14 15.06
C GLU A 256 45.98 42.66 15.03
N ASP A 257 46.42 43.28 16.12
CA ASP A 257 47.73 43.95 16.20
C ASP A 257 48.92 43.00 16.00
N ASP A 258 48.73 41.70 16.28
CA ASP A 258 49.74 40.65 16.11
C ASP A 258 49.62 39.89 14.78
N TYR A 259 48.72 40.30 13.88
CA TYR A 259 48.61 39.70 12.56
C TYR A 259 49.85 39.98 11.71
N SER A 260 50.59 38.92 11.37
CA SER A 260 51.77 39.02 10.51
C SER A 260 51.38 39.05 9.04
N LEU A 261 51.09 40.25 8.53
CA LEU A 261 50.86 40.47 7.11
C LEU A 261 52.15 40.18 6.32
N MET A 262 52.05 39.27 5.34
CA MET A 262 53.15 38.95 4.42
C MET A 262 53.59 40.22 3.67
N SER A 263 54.87 40.43 3.39
CA SER A 263 55.25 41.57 2.54
C SER A 263 54.88 41.31 1.07
N LEU A 264 54.62 42.37 0.28
CA LEU A 264 54.30 42.23 -1.15
C LEU A 264 55.37 41.46 -1.94
N LYS A 265 56.65 41.61 -1.57
CA LYS A 265 57.75 40.86 -2.19
C LYS A 265 57.68 39.36 -1.86
N GLN A 266 57.44 39.02 -0.59
CA GLN A 266 57.27 37.61 -0.19
C GLN A 266 56.03 36.99 -0.83
N LEU A 267 54.96 37.77 -0.99
CA LEU A 267 53.75 37.33 -1.67
C LEU A 267 54.00 37.08 -3.16
N GLU A 268 54.72 37.97 -3.85
CA GLU A 268 55.15 37.79 -5.23
C GLU A 268 55.98 36.52 -5.40
N ASP A 269 56.98 36.32 -4.53
CA ASP A 269 57.83 35.12 -4.52
C ASP A 269 57.00 33.84 -4.28
N TYR A 270 56.00 33.89 -3.38
CA TYR A 270 55.11 32.76 -3.10
C TYR A 270 54.25 32.40 -4.30
N ILE A 271 53.61 33.39 -4.93
CA ILE A 271 52.76 33.19 -6.11
C ILE A 271 53.61 32.65 -7.26
N GLY A 272 54.82 33.18 -7.45
CA GLY A 272 55.75 32.69 -8.48
C GLY A 272 56.15 31.23 -8.30
N GLN A 273 56.20 30.74 -7.05
CA GLN A 273 56.55 29.36 -6.73
C GLN A 273 55.37 28.39 -6.73
N ASN A 274 54.20 28.82 -6.23
CA ASN A 274 53.05 27.94 -5.97
C ASN A 274 51.91 28.11 -6.98
N GLY A 275 51.85 29.24 -7.69
CA GLY A 275 50.81 29.50 -8.70
C GLY A 275 49.43 29.86 -8.14
N HIS A 276 49.29 29.99 -6.83
CA HIS A 276 48.07 30.42 -6.13
C HIS A 276 48.40 31.27 -4.90
N LEU A 277 47.38 31.88 -4.29
CA LEU A 277 47.54 32.68 -3.08
C LEU A 277 47.82 31.79 -1.85
N PRO A 278 48.57 32.30 -0.84
CA PRO A 278 48.82 31.57 0.40
C PRO A 278 47.53 31.15 1.08
N GLY A 279 47.39 29.86 1.39
CA GLY A 279 46.22 29.29 2.07
C GLY A 279 45.01 29.01 1.17
N MET A 280 45.04 29.39 -0.11
CA MET A 280 44.04 28.93 -1.09
C MET A 280 44.44 27.55 -1.64
N PRO A 281 43.48 26.64 -1.88
CA PRO A 281 43.77 25.39 -2.55
C PRO A 281 44.15 25.60 -4.01
N SER A 282 44.94 24.69 -4.55
CA SER A 282 45.29 24.63 -5.97
C SER A 282 44.09 24.22 -6.83
N ALA A 283 44.16 24.52 -8.13
CA ALA A 283 43.10 24.13 -9.07
C ALA A 283 42.98 22.60 -9.19
N GLU A 284 44.10 21.90 -9.08
CA GLU A 284 44.19 20.45 -9.07
C GLU A 284 43.44 19.86 -7.87
N GLU A 285 43.67 20.38 -6.66
CA GLU A 285 42.99 19.93 -5.43
C GLU A 285 41.48 20.13 -5.52
N VAL A 286 41.02 21.32 -5.95
CA VAL A 286 39.58 21.62 -6.09
C VAL A 286 38.91 20.70 -7.11
N LYS A 287 39.60 20.35 -8.19
CA LYS A 287 39.05 19.48 -9.23
C LYS A 287 38.93 18.03 -8.77
N SER A 288 39.84 17.55 -7.94
CA SER A 288 39.82 16.17 -7.43
C SER A 288 38.91 15.98 -6.22
N GLU A 289 38.91 16.94 -5.29
CA GLU A 289 38.29 16.78 -3.97
C GLU A 289 37.01 17.60 -3.80
N GLY A 290 36.75 18.53 -4.72
CA GLY A 290 35.73 19.56 -4.54
C GLY A 290 36.22 20.63 -3.57
N TYR A 291 35.29 21.44 -3.05
CA TYR A 291 35.59 22.40 -2.00
C TYR A 291 34.40 22.59 -1.08
N ASN A 292 34.68 22.93 0.17
CA ASN A 292 33.66 23.37 1.12
C ASN A 292 33.40 24.86 0.92
N MET A 293 32.15 25.21 0.65
CA MET A 293 31.75 26.60 0.40
C MET A 293 32.05 27.51 1.60
N VAL A 294 31.90 27.02 2.84
CA VAL A 294 32.18 27.80 4.05
C VAL A 294 33.66 28.18 4.13
N ASP A 295 34.53 27.22 3.87
CA ASP A 295 35.98 27.40 3.99
C ASP A 295 36.49 28.37 2.91
N ILE A 296 36.01 28.22 1.67
CA ILE A 296 36.38 29.11 0.56
C ILE A 296 35.83 30.52 0.76
N ASP A 297 34.58 30.69 1.19
CA ASP A 297 34.01 32.02 1.45
C ASP A 297 34.78 32.76 2.56
N GLY A 298 35.20 32.04 3.61
CA GLY A 298 36.06 32.57 4.67
C GLY A 298 37.46 32.96 4.19
N LEU A 299 38.11 32.10 3.41
CA LEU A 299 39.42 32.39 2.81
C LEU A 299 39.34 33.58 1.85
N LEU A 300 38.27 33.70 1.06
CA LEU A 300 38.05 34.83 0.17
C LEU A 300 37.93 36.13 0.96
N LEU A 301 37.18 36.13 2.05
CA LEU A 301 37.08 37.29 2.95
C LEU A 301 38.46 37.68 3.51
N LYS A 302 39.22 36.72 4.04
CA LYS A 302 40.59 36.95 4.53
C LYS A 302 41.46 37.63 3.48
N LYS A 303 41.39 37.19 2.21
CA LYS A 303 42.17 37.78 1.12
C LYS A 303 41.72 39.18 0.76
N ILE A 304 40.43 39.46 0.80
CA ILE A 304 39.90 40.81 0.60
C ILE A 304 40.42 41.77 1.68
N GLU A 305 40.50 41.31 2.92
CA GLU A 305 40.98 42.13 4.03
C GLU A 305 42.51 42.33 4.01
N GLU A 306 43.31 41.30 3.70
CA GLU A 306 44.75 41.44 3.43
C GLU A 306 45.00 42.45 2.30
N LEU A 307 44.24 42.36 1.20
CA LEU A 307 44.30 43.32 0.10
C LEU A 307 43.95 44.75 0.54
N THR A 308 43.01 44.88 1.48
CA THR A 308 42.63 46.17 2.06
C THR A 308 43.80 46.76 2.86
N LEU A 309 44.49 45.95 3.67
CA LEU A 309 45.69 46.39 4.42
C LEU A 309 46.82 46.86 3.48
N TYR A 310 47.13 46.08 2.44
CA TYR A 310 48.12 46.51 1.44
C TYR A 310 47.72 47.82 0.77
N THR A 311 46.44 48.03 0.48
CA THR A 311 45.94 49.26 -0.15
C THR A 311 46.10 50.47 0.78
N ILE A 312 45.80 50.30 2.07
CA ILE A 312 46.00 51.34 3.09
C ILE A 312 47.49 51.69 3.20
N GLU A 313 48.37 50.69 3.24
CA GLU A 313 49.82 50.89 3.28
C GLU A 313 50.34 51.63 2.04
N LEU A 314 49.91 51.20 0.85
CA LEU A 314 50.28 51.84 -0.42
C LEU A 314 49.83 53.30 -0.47
N ASN A 315 48.62 53.62 -0.02
CA ASN A 315 48.15 55.01 0.04
C ASN A 315 49.00 55.86 1.00
N ARG A 316 49.36 55.30 2.17
CA ARG A 316 50.24 55.97 3.14
C ARG A 316 51.62 56.30 2.54
N LEU A 317 52.21 55.34 1.82
CA LEU A 317 53.49 55.52 1.12
C LEU A 317 53.38 56.57 0.00
N PHE A 318 52.28 56.56 -0.75
CA PHE A 318 52.03 57.54 -1.80
C PHE A 318 51.94 58.97 -1.26
N GLU A 319 51.21 59.18 -0.16
CA GLU A 319 51.11 60.49 0.49
C GLU A 319 52.47 60.97 1.04
N GLU A 320 53.28 60.07 1.58
CA GLU A 320 54.63 60.39 2.07
C GLU A 320 55.58 60.78 0.93
N GLN A 321 55.49 60.07 -0.20
CA GLN A 321 56.22 60.43 -1.42
C GLN A 321 55.78 61.80 -1.94
N GLN A 322 54.47 62.07 -1.99
CA GLN A 322 53.93 63.35 -2.45
C GLN A 322 54.41 64.52 -1.57
N ARG A 323 54.36 64.39 -0.24
CA ARG A 323 54.91 65.39 0.69
C ARG A 323 56.40 65.63 0.46
N THR A 324 57.16 64.57 0.20
CA THR A 324 58.59 64.67 -0.08
C THR A 324 58.85 65.44 -1.38
N ILE A 325 58.06 65.18 -2.43
CA ILE A 325 58.14 65.91 -3.70
C ILE A 325 57.84 67.40 -3.51
N GLU A 326 56.79 67.75 -2.76
CA GLU A 326 56.43 69.14 -2.46
C GLU A 326 57.54 69.88 -1.67
N MET A 327 58.20 69.21 -0.72
CA MET A 327 59.35 69.76 0.00
C MET A 327 60.59 69.97 -0.89
N LEU A 328 60.80 69.11 -1.89
CA LEU A 328 61.92 69.25 -2.82
C LEU A 328 61.67 70.33 -3.88
N GLN A 329 60.41 70.55 -4.28
CA GLN A 329 60.02 71.58 -5.25
C GLN A 329 59.94 72.99 -4.66
N SER A 330 59.87 73.11 -3.32
CA SER A 330 59.84 74.40 -2.60
C SER A 330 61.23 74.93 -2.21
N LYS A 331 62.31 74.24 -2.59
CA LYS A 331 63.70 74.68 -2.50
C LYS A 331 64.21 75.22 -3.82
#